data_AF-A0A0F4Z3G8-F1
#
_entry.id   AF-A0A0F4Z3G8-F1
#
_cell.length_a   1.000
_cell.length_b   1.000
_cell.length_c   1.000
_cell.angle_alpha   90.00
_cell.angle_beta   90.00
_cell.angle_gamma   90.00
#
_symmetry.space_group_name_H-M   'P 1'
#
loop_
_entity.id
_entity.type
_entity.pdbx_description
1 polymer ?
#
loop_
_entity_poly.entity_id
_entity_poly.type
_entity_poly.pdbx_seq_one_letter_code
_entity_poly.pdbx_strand_id
1 'polypeptide(L)'
;MVGERLTFLTLLTLLKWQCPKKKKEKEKKRKKRKERKKREGGRERKSLRRTNSTEFHIYTDGACVDNGSKNPRGGCAFVFKPSDRGVRGYTAFRLENRGPTGEQYQQTSNRAELRAVIGALRYRCWDGEGFRSLVIATDSEYIVEGATRWVRGWLRNGWRTRYGAPVKNKDLWQILLGEAERLSDQGLKIRFWRIPREWNTEADKWAKDAATRATRAQCLEKFADIRGFLV
;
A
#
# COMPACT_ATOMS: atom_id res chain seq x y z
N MET A 1 -66.63 -20.88 39.12
CA MET A 1 -65.50 -20.16 39.73
C MET A 1 -64.22 -20.90 39.35
N VAL A 2 -63.21 -20.14 38.89
CA VAL A 2 -61.79 -20.50 38.60
C VAL A 2 -61.60 -21.57 37.52
N GLY A 3 -61.33 -21.23 36.25
CA GLY A 3 -60.01 -20.83 35.70
C GLY A 3 -59.41 -22.07 35.00
N GLU A 4 -58.93 -22.11 33.76
CA GLU A 4 -58.46 -21.13 32.79
C GLU A 4 -58.68 -21.66 31.36
N ARG A 5 -58.27 -20.85 30.38
CA ARG A 5 -58.70 -20.78 28.98
C ARG A 5 -58.15 -21.90 28.06
N LEU A 6 -59.03 -22.42 27.19
CA LEU A 6 -58.72 -22.85 25.81
C LEU A 6 -57.97 -21.70 25.08
N THR A 7 -57.04 -21.89 24.13
CA THR A 7 -57.23 -22.47 22.79
C THR A 7 -55.88 -22.60 22.01
N PHE A 8 -55.72 -23.73 21.31
CA PHE A 8 -55.30 -23.91 19.90
C PHE A 8 -53.88 -23.60 19.35
N LEU A 9 -53.25 -24.71 18.89
CA LEU A 9 -52.56 -24.94 17.59
C LEU A 9 -51.23 -24.20 17.29
N THR A 10 -50.08 -24.87 17.05
CA THR A 10 -49.82 -25.79 15.94
C THR A 10 -48.50 -26.59 16.09
N LEU A 11 -48.56 -27.83 15.60
CA LEU A 11 -47.52 -28.77 15.12
C LEU A 11 -46.13 -28.20 14.70
N LEU A 12 -45.03 -28.83 15.14
CA LEU A 12 -44.16 -29.75 14.34
C LEU A 12 -42.69 -29.89 14.86
N THR A 13 -42.31 -31.16 15.07
CA THR A 13 -40.98 -31.79 14.88
C THR A 13 -39.74 -31.42 15.73
N LEU A 14 -39.42 -32.36 16.62
CA LEU A 14 -38.22 -33.23 16.56
C LEU A 14 -36.78 -32.63 16.63
N LEU A 15 -36.04 -33.19 17.59
CA LEU A 15 -34.59 -33.49 17.53
C LEU A 15 -33.59 -32.35 17.80
N LYS A 16 -33.48 -31.94 19.08
CA LYS A 16 -32.18 -31.61 19.70
C LYS A 16 -31.36 -32.87 20.02
N TRP A 17 -31.19 -33.77 19.05
CA TRP A 17 -30.20 -34.85 19.12
C TRP A 17 -28.99 -34.45 18.28
N GLN A 18 -28.16 -33.56 18.84
CA GLN A 18 -26.93 -33.16 18.18
C GLN A 18 -25.89 -34.26 18.36
N CYS A 19 -25.93 -35.21 17.44
CA CYS A 19 -25.00 -36.34 17.31
C CYS A 19 -23.55 -35.92 17.65
N PRO A 20 -22.87 -36.59 18.60
CA PRO A 20 -21.49 -36.27 19.03
C PRO A 20 -20.47 -36.19 17.89
N LYS A 21 -20.78 -36.84 16.76
CA LYS A 21 -19.98 -36.80 15.53
C LYS A 21 -19.86 -35.39 14.94
N LYS A 22 -20.92 -34.55 14.98
CA LYS A 22 -20.93 -33.21 14.37
C LYS A 22 -20.07 -32.18 15.14
N LYS A 23 -19.97 -32.30 16.48
CA LYS A 23 -19.08 -31.43 17.30
C LYS A 23 -17.60 -31.77 17.07
N LYS A 24 -17.23 -33.06 17.09
CA LYS A 24 -15.86 -33.52 16.82
C LYS A 24 -15.39 -33.15 15.40
N GLU A 25 -16.29 -33.16 14.42
CA GLU A 25 -15.98 -32.78 13.04
C GLU A 25 -15.73 -31.27 12.88
N LYS A 26 -16.53 -30.41 13.53
CA LYS A 26 -16.31 -28.95 13.54
C LYS A 26 -14.97 -28.58 14.19
N GLU A 27 -14.59 -29.26 15.27
CA GLU A 27 -13.33 -29.00 15.96
C GLU A 27 -12.11 -29.46 15.14
N LYS A 28 -12.20 -30.62 14.47
CA LYS A 28 -11.20 -31.06 13.48
C LYS A 28 -11.03 -30.07 12.33
N LYS A 29 -12.13 -29.52 11.79
CA LYS A 29 -12.09 -28.49 10.72
C LYS A 29 -11.41 -27.20 11.21
N ARG A 30 -11.67 -26.77 12.46
CA ARG A 30 -11.03 -25.59 13.08
C ARG A 30 -9.53 -25.79 13.29
N LYS A 31 -9.10 -26.96 13.77
CA LYS A 31 -7.66 -27.30 13.94
C LYS A 31 -6.93 -27.36 12.59
N LYS A 32 -7.50 -28.02 11.57
CA LYS A 32 -6.93 -28.04 10.21
C LYS A 32 -6.77 -26.64 9.60
N ARG A 33 -7.73 -25.72 9.83
CA ARG A 33 -7.64 -24.34 9.33
C ARG A 33 -6.54 -23.53 10.02
N LYS A 34 -6.33 -23.74 11.34
CA LYS A 34 -5.23 -23.13 12.09
C LYS A 34 -3.87 -23.66 11.64
N GLU A 35 -3.74 -24.96 11.43
CA GLU A 35 -2.51 -25.57 10.90
C GLU A 35 -2.20 -25.11 9.47
N ARG A 36 -3.22 -25.00 8.60
CA ARG A 36 -3.05 -24.47 7.24
C ARG A 36 -2.56 -23.02 7.25
N LYS A 37 -3.14 -22.15 8.09
CA LYS A 37 -2.65 -20.77 8.28
C LYS A 37 -1.22 -20.72 8.84
N LYS A 38 -0.88 -21.61 9.78
CA LYS A 38 0.48 -21.70 10.37
C LYS A 38 1.50 -22.22 9.36
N ARG A 39 1.10 -23.14 8.48
CA ARG A 39 1.91 -23.64 7.35
C ARG A 39 2.03 -22.59 6.25
N GLU A 40 0.97 -21.85 5.91
CA GLU A 40 1.01 -20.73 4.96
C GLU A 40 1.92 -19.60 5.45
N GLY A 41 1.75 -19.14 6.70
CA GLY A 41 2.66 -18.14 7.30
C GLY A 41 4.10 -18.66 7.49
N GLY A 42 4.29 -19.96 7.72
CA GLY A 42 5.60 -20.60 7.74
C GLY A 42 6.25 -20.75 6.35
N ARG A 43 5.44 -20.93 5.30
CA ARG A 43 5.88 -21.03 3.90
C ARG A 43 6.19 -19.64 3.34
N GLU A 44 5.45 -18.62 3.76
CA GLU A 44 5.72 -17.19 3.45
C GLU A 44 6.99 -16.71 4.17
N ARG A 45 7.17 -17.03 5.46
CA ARG A 45 8.45 -16.82 6.18
C ARG A 45 9.63 -17.60 5.59
N LYS A 46 9.40 -18.81 5.05
CA LYS A 46 10.44 -19.58 4.34
C LYS A 46 10.68 -19.07 2.91
N SER A 47 9.69 -18.47 2.27
CA SER A 47 9.82 -17.83 0.94
C SER A 47 10.73 -16.61 1.01
N LEU A 48 10.69 -15.87 2.13
CA LEU A 48 11.65 -14.79 2.44
C LEU A 48 13.12 -15.25 2.53
N ARG A 49 13.38 -16.57 2.63
CA ARG A 49 14.75 -17.13 2.69
C ARG A 49 15.30 -17.62 1.35
N ARG A 50 14.54 -17.54 0.26
CA ARG A 50 15.10 -17.63 -1.09
C ARG A 50 15.37 -16.20 -1.54
N THR A 51 16.55 -15.67 -1.22
CA THR A 51 17.00 -14.38 -1.76
C THR A 51 17.09 -14.53 -3.27
N ASN A 52 16.07 -14.05 -3.97
CA ASN A 52 16.15 -13.84 -5.39
C ASN A 52 17.06 -12.62 -5.54
N SER A 53 18.36 -12.84 -5.78
CA SER A 53 19.39 -11.78 -5.78
C SER A 53 19.10 -10.65 -6.78
N THR A 54 18.18 -10.88 -7.74
CA THR A 54 17.73 -9.92 -8.75
C THR A 54 16.48 -9.10 -8.35
N GLU A 55 15.95 -9.29 -7.14
CA GLU A 55 14.78 -8.57 -6.63
C GLU A 55 15.20 -7.50 -5.61
N PHE A 56 14.73 -6.28 -5.82
CA PHE A 56 15.04 -5.14 -4.95
C PHE A 56 13.79 -4.67 -4.21
N HIS A 57 13.89 -4.48 -2.90
CA HIS A 57 12.77 -4.05 -2.05
C HIS A 57 12.91 -2.58 -1.67
N ILE A 58 11.86 -1.82 -1.94
CA ILE A 58 11.71 -0.43 -1.49
C ILE A 58 10.47 -0.32 -0.63
N TYR A 59 10.65 0.18 0.58
CA TYR A 59 9.57 0.48 1.51
C TYR A 59 9.21 1.94 1.36
N THR A 60 7.94 2.26 1.11
CA THR A 60 7.49 3.63 0.87
C THR A 60 6.41 4.02 1.87
N ASP A 61 6.44 5.26 2.35
CA ASP A 61 5.38 5.83 3.16
C ASP A 61 5.16 7.33 2.90
N GLY A 62 3.94 7.78 3.16
CA GLY A 62 3.54 9.17 3.08
C GLY A 62 2.74 9.59 4.30
N ALA A 63 3.20 10.64 4.98
CA ALA A 63 2.54 11.20 6.15
C ALA A 63 2.00 12.59 5.84
N CYS A 64 0.93 13.00 6.51
CA CYS A 64 0.44 14.38 6.47
C CYS A 64 0.00 14.82 7.86
N VAL A 65 0.72 15.80 8.41
CA VAL A 65 0.37 16.50 9.65
C VAL A 65 -0.81 17.43 9.35
N ASP A 66 -1.79 17.45 10.24
CA ASP A 66 -3.03 18.22 10.10
C ASP A 66 -3.78 17.92 8.79
N ASN A 67 -3.81 16.64 8.37
CA ASN A 67 -4.48 16.19 7.16
C ASN A 67 -5.97 16.59 7.14
N GLY A 68 -6.40 17.28 6.08
CA GLY A 68 -7.77 17.79 5.93
C GLY A 68 -8.05 19.11 6.66
N SER A 69 -7.06 19.70 7.32
CA SER A 69 -7.18 21.02 7.97
C SER A 69 -6.81 22.18 7.03
N LYS A 70 -6.73 23.40 7.57
CA LYS A 70 -6.32 24.62 6.85
C LYS A 70 -4.84 24.63 6.45
N ASN A 71 -3.95 24.01 7.24
CA ASN A 71 -2.50 24.07 7.03
C ASN A 71 -1.85 22.67 7.00
N PRO A 72 -2.28 21.77 6.09
CA PRO A 72 -1.75 20.42 6.03
C PRO A 72 -0.28 20.42 5.58
N ARG A 73 0.51 19.53 6.18
CA ARG A 73 1.95 19.40 5.92
C ARG A 73 2.29 17.94 5.64
N GLY A 74 2.51 17.62 4.37
CA GLY A 74 2.85 16.31 3.84
C GLY A 74 4.36 16.04 3.83
N GLY A 75 4.75 14.81 4.10
CA GLY A 75 6.12 14.31 3.98
C GLY A 75 6.12 12.95 3.32
N CYS A 76 7.11 12.72 2.48
CA CYS A 76 7.27 11.52 1.67
C CYS A 76 8.58 10.85 2.06
N ALA A 77 8.59 9.53 2.17
CA ALA A 77 9.82 8.80 2.39
C ALA A 77 9.84 7.45 1.70
N PHE A 78 11.04 7.01 1.33
CA PHE A 78 11.28 5.64 0.95
C PHE A 78 12.61 5.15 1.50
N VAL A 79 12.63 3.87 1.85
CA VAL A 79 13.77 3.15 2.40
C VAL A 79 14.07 2.00 1.47
N PHE A 80 15.33 1.85 1.09
CA PHE A 80 15.77 0.75 0.24
C PHE A 80 16.75 -0.15 0.98
N LYS A 81 16.53 -1.46 0.85
CA LYS A 81 17.36 -2.50 1.46
C LYS A 81 17.77 -3.49 0.36
N PRO A 82 19.04 -3.46 -0.08
CA PRO A 82 19.55 -4.47 -0.99
C PRO A 82 19.52 -5.86 -0.34
N SER A 83 19.29 -6.89 -1.15
CA SER A 83 19.00 -8.26 -0.71
C SER A 83 20.19 -8.99 -0.08
N ASP A 84 21.43 -8.69 -0.46
CA ASP A 84 22.58 -9.47 0.03
C ASP A 84 23.81 -8.68 0.50
N ARG A 85 24.15 -7.46 0.03
CA ARG A 85 25.43 -6.78 0.44
C ARG A 85 25.52 -5.25 0.36
N GLY A 86 24.46 -4.52 0.01
CA GLY A 86 24.57 -3.07 -0.18
C GLY A 86 24.21 -2.24 1.07
N VAL A 87 24.56 -0.95 1.03
CA VAL A 87 24.22 0.00 2.10
C VAL A 87 22.71 0.22 2.14
N ARG A 88 22.08 -0.07 3.28
CA ARG A 88 20.72 0.37 3.57
C ARG A 88 20.69 1.90 3.54
N GLY A 89 19.79 2.46 2.75
CA GLY A 89 19.62 3.90 2.68
C GLY A 89 18.15 4.29 2.66
N TYR A 90 17.92 5.58 2.82
CA TYR A 90 16.60 6.17 2.76
C TYR A 90 16.69 7.54 2.10
N THR A 91 15.55 8.03 1.64
CA THR A 91 15.38 9.41 1.20
C THR A 91 14.03 9.88 1.69
N ALA A 92 14.00 11.09 2.22
CA ALA A 92 12.82 11.68 2.81
C ALA A 92 12.77 13.18 2.50
N PHE A 93 11.60 13.66 2.12
CA PHE A 93 11.43 15.01 1.59
C PHE A 93 10.00 15.51 1.86
N ARG A 94 9.85 16.84 1.93
CA ARG A 94 8.53 17.46 2.08
C ARG A 94 7.74 17.30 0.80
N LEU A 95 6.44 17.04 0.94
CA LEU A 95 5.51 17.13 -0.18
C LEU A 95 5.45 18.59 -0.65
N GLU A 96 5.58 18.78 -1.96
CA GLU A 96 5.55 20.10 -2.61
C GLU A 96 4.17 20.77 -2.46
N ASN A 97 4.09 22.07 -2.72
CA ASN A 97 2.84 22.84 -2.72
C ASN A 97 2.15 22.82 -4.09
N ARG A 98 2.90 22.49 -5.15
CA ARG A 98 2.41 22.48 -6.53
C ARG A 98 2.68 21.15 -7.20
N GLY A 99 1.71 20.72 -8.01
CA GLY A 99 1.75 19.45 -8.72
C GLY A 99 2.69 19.49 -9.92
N PRO A 100 2.80 18.36 -10.64
CA PRO A 100 3.57 18.28 -11.87
C PRO A 100 3.11 19.25 -12.96
N THR A 101 1.84 19.66 -12.94
CA THR A 101 1.25 20.65 -13.85
C THR A 101 1.51 22.11 -13.42
N GLY A 102 2.18 22.33 -12.28
CA GLY A 102 2.38 23.65 -11.69
C GLY A 102 1.18 24.21 -10.94
N GLU A 103 0.06 23.49 -10.88
CA GLU A 103 -1.14 23.88 -10.12
C GLU A 103 -0.97 23.61 -8.63
N GLN A 104 -1.53 24.49 -7.79
CA GLN A 104 -1.60 24.26 -6.35
C GLN A 104 -2.61 23.15 -6.02
N TYR A 105 -2.33 22.42 -4.95
CA TYR A 105 -3.21 21.36 -4.46
C TYR A 105 -3.25 21.36 -2.93
N GLN A 106 -4.28 20.72 -2.37
CA GLN A 106 -4.33 20.46 -0.94
C GLN A 106 -3.40 19.29 -0.60
N GLN A 107 -2.44 19.50 0.31
CA GLN A 107 -1.59 18.42 0.79
C GLN A 107 -2.43 17.40 1.57
N THR A 108 -2.23 16.12 1.28
CA THR A 108 -2.95 15.01 1.92
C THR A 108 -2.02 13.81 2.08
N SER A 109 -2.36 12.88 2.99
CA SER A 109 -1.59 11.64 3.18
C SER A 109 -1.50 10.84 1.89
N ASN A 110 -2.64 10.60 1.21
CA ASN A 110 -2.68 9.83 -0.04
C ASN A 110 -1.79 10.41 -1.14
N ARG A 111 -1.69 11.75 -1.20
CA ARG A 111 -0.84 12.42 -2.18
C ARG A 111 0.63 12.28 -1.83
N ALA A 112 0.98 12.34 -0.54
CA ALA A 112 2.32 12.05 -0.05
C ALA A 112 2.73 10.59 -0.32
N GLU A 113 1.82 9.63 -0.13
CA GLU A 113 2.07 8.21 -0.42
C GLU A 113 2.40 8.01 -1.91
N LEU A 114 1.60 8.59 -2.83
CA LEU A 114 1.86 8.52 -4.27
C LEU A 114 3.21 9.13 -4.62
N ARG A 115 3.49 10.30 -4.05
CA ARG A 115 4.72 11.05 -4.30
C ARG A 115 5.95 10.28 -3.80
N ALA A 116 5.84 9.56 -2.68
CA ALA A 116 6.90 8.69 -2.16
C ALA A 116 7.23 7.55 -3.14
N VAL A 117 6.21 6.90 -3.70
CA VAL A 117 6.39 5.85 -4.72
C VAL A 117 7.05 6.40 -5.98
N ILE A 118 6.58 7.53 -6.50
CA ILE A 118 7.19 8.18 -7.67
C ILE A 118 8.65 8.55 -7.39
N GLY A 119 8.91 9.11 -6.21
CA GLY A 119 10.26 9.43 -5.75
C GLY A 119 11.16 8.19 -5.75
N ALA A 120 10.67 7.06 -5.24
CA ALA A 120 11.39 5.79 -5.25
C ALA A 120 11.69 5.30 -6.68
N LEU A 121 10.70 5.31 -7.58
CA LEU A 121 10.88 4.86 -8.96
C LEU A 121 11.88 5.72 -9.74
N ARG A 122 11.93 7.03 -9.46
CA ARG A 122 12.85 7.99 -10.11
C ARG A 122 14.19 8.16 -9.42
N TYR A 123 14.38 7.54 -8.25
CA TYR A 123 15.53 7.83 -7.41
C TYR A 123 16.86 7.49 -8.09
N ARG A 124 16.91 6.38 -8.82
CA ARG A 124 18.12 5.91 -9.50
C ARG A 124 17.79 5.06 -10.72
N CYS A 125 18.83 4.74 -11.48
CA CYS A 125 18.76 3.80 -12.60
C CYS A 125 18.72 2.35 -12.09
N TRP A 126 17.54 1.91 -11.64
CA TRP A 126 17.37 0.57 -11.05
C TRP A 126 17.76 -0.57 -11.99
N ASP A 127 17.60 -0.34 -13.29
CA ASP A 127 17.92 -1.28 -14.36
C ASP A 127 19.42 -1.42 -14.62
N GLY A 128 20.16 -0.33 -14.48
CA GLY A 128 21.63 -0.33 -14.59
C GLY A 128 22.33 -1.10 -13.47
N GLU A 129 21.66 -1.35 -12.35
CA GLU A 129 22.21 -2.07 -11.19
C GLU A 129 22.02 -3.60 -11.26
N GLY A 130 21.48 -4.12 -12.37
CA GLY A 130 21.32 -5.57 -12.60
C GLY A 130 20.09 -6.19 -11.91
N PHE A 131 19.20 -5.38 -11.36
CA PHE A 131 17.93 -5.85 -10.83
C PHE A 131 16.94 -6.16 -11.96
N ARG A 132 16.19 -7.25 -11.81
CA ARG A 132 15.13 -7.66 -12.75
C ARG A 132 13.73 -7.37 -12.22
N SER A 133 13.61 -7.07 -10.93
CA SER A 133 12.33 -6.72 -10.34
C SER A 133 12.48 -5.76 -9.19
N LEU A 134 11.57 -4.78 -9.16
CA LEU A 134 11.41 -3.83 -8.08
C LEU A 134 10.11 -4.12 -7.34
N VAL A 135 10.19 -4.30 -6.02
CA VAL A 135 9.03 -4.51 -5.16
C VAL A 135 8.85 -3.26 -4.30
N ILE A 136 7.75 -2.56 -4.56
CA ILE A 136 7.28 -1.44 -3.76
C ILE A 136 6.42 -2.00 -2.62
N ALA A 137 6.99 -2.01 -1.42
CA ALA A 137 6.34 -2.41 -0.19
C ALA A 137 5.72 -1.19 0.50
N THR A 138 4.41 -1.23 0.76
CA THR A 138 3.68 -0.16 1.44
C THR A 138 2.49 -0.74 2.21
N ASP A 139 2.11 -0.11 3.31
CA ASP A 139 0.88 -0.42 4.05
C ASP A 139 -0.35 0.32 3.49
N SER A 140 -0.16 1.22 2.51
CA SER A 140 -1.25 1.94 1.85
C SER A 140 -2.07 1.04 0.93
N GLU A 141 -3.32 0.81 1.32
CA GLU A 141 -4.32 0.20 0.44
C GLU A 141 -4.58 1.07 -0.80
N TYR A 142 -4.53 2.39 -0.65
CA TYR A 142 -4.77 3.33 -1.75
C TYR A 142 -3.77 3.14 -2.90
N ILE A 143 -2.49 2.92 -2.57
CA ILE A 143 -1.45 2.63 -3.57
C ILE A 143 -1.63 1.24 -4.18
N VAL A 144 -1.74 0.20 -3.35
CA VAL A 144 -1.75 -1.18 -3.85
C VAL A 144 -2.99 -1.48 -4.66
N GLU A 145 -4.19 -1.15 -4.15
CA GLU A 145 -5.45 -1.37 -4.87
C GLU A 145 -5.59 -0.40 -6.06
N GLY A 146 -5.09 0.83 -5.92
CA GLY A 146 -5.06 1.81 -7.00
C GLY A 146 -4.26 1.32 -8.20
N ALA A 147 -3.01 0.91 -7.97
CA ALA A 147 -2.10 0.44 -9.01
C ALA A 147 -2.50 -0.92 -9.61
N THR A 148 -3.10 -1.81 -8.83
CA THR A 148 -3.39 -3.19 -9.29
C THR A 148 -4.82 -3.39 -9.79
N ARG A 149 -5.80 -2.63 -9.28
CA ARG A 149 -7.23 -2.83 -9.58
C ARG A 149 -7.89 -1.60 -10.17
N TRP A 150 -7.84 -0.45 -9.48
CA TRP A 150 -8.69 0.69 -9.81
C TRP A 150 -8.26 1.40 -11.08
N VAL A 151 -6.95 1.51 -11.34
CA VAL A 151 -6.41 2.18 -12.52
C VAL A 151 -7.00 1.65 -13.83
N ARG A 152 -7.23 0.34 -13.94
CA ARG A 152 -7.83 -0.26 -15.14
C ARG A 152 -9.23 0.28 -15.39
N GLY A 153 -10.01 0.50 -14.33
CA GLY A 153 -11.32 1.13 -14.41
C GLY A 153 -11.22 2.62 -14.73
N TRP A 154 -10.29 3.33 -14.09
CA TRP A 154 -10.08 4.76 -14.34
C TRP A 154 -9.68 5.04 -15.78
N LEU A 155 -8.74 4.27 -16.35
CA LEU A 155 -8.32 4.41 -17.74
C LEU A 155 -9.47 4.20 -18.72
N ARG A 156 -10.26 3.13 -18.54
CA ARG A 156 -11.45 2.87 -19.37
C ARG A 156 -12.51 3.97 -19.26
N ASN A 157 -12.64 4.58 -18.08
CA ASN A 157 -13.64 5.59 -17.81
C ASN A 157 -13.11 7.03 -17.97
N GLY A 158 -11.99 7.23 -18.68
CA GLY A 158 -11.44 8.57 -18.95
C GLY A 158 -11.04 9.34 -17.69
N TRP A 159 -10.46 8.64 -16.71
CA TRP A 159 -10.09 9.15 -15.38
C TRP A 159 -11.26 9.65 -14.52
N ARG A 160 -12.40 8.95 -14.62
CA ARG A 160 -13.56 9.15 -13.75
C ARG A 160 -13.80 7.94 -12.86
N THR A 161 -14.28 8.21 -11.65
CA THR A 161 -14.72 7.19 -10.69
C THR A 161 -16.03 6.53 -11.16
N ARG A 162 -16.44 5.43 -10.51
CA ARG A 162 -17.74 4.78 -10.80
C ARG A 162 -18.94 5.70 -10.63
N TYR A 163 -18.79 6.79 -9.88
CA TYR A 163 -19.82 7.79 -9.62
C TYR A 163 -19.70 9.02 -10.54
N GLY A 164 -18.86 8.97 -11.58
CA GLY A 164 -18.71 10.04 -12.57
C GLY A 164 -17.80 11.20 -12.16
N ALA A 165 -17.43 11.30 -10.87
CA ALA A 165 -16.51 12.31 -10.37
C ALA A 165 -15.07 12.08 -10.89
N PRO A 166 -14.27 13.14 -11.11
CA PRO A 166 -12.85 13.00 -11.45
C PRO A 166 -12.07 12.20 -10.40
N VAL A 167 -11.12 11.39 -10.85
CA VAL A 167 -10.21 10.65 -9.97
C VAL A 167 -9.29 11.62 -9.22
N LYS A 168 -9.25 11.52 -7.89
CA LYS A 168 -8.34 12.31 -7.05
C LYS A 168 -6.88 11.95 -7.35
N ASN A 169 -6.00 12.95 -7.33
CA ASN A 169 -4.56 12.80 -7.60
C ASN A 169 -4.24 12.18 -8.98
N LYS A 170 -5.12 12.39 -9.96
CA LYS A 170 -4.94 11.90 -11.35
C LYS A 170 -3.55 12.21 -11.89
N ASP A 171 -3.08 13.43 -11.65
CA ASP A 171 -1.78 13.94 -12.09
C ASP A 171 -0.61 13.06 -11.60
N LEU A 172 -0.59 12.68 -10.33
CA LEU A 172 0.44 11.77 -9.79
C LEU A 172 0.25 10.33 -10.24
N TRP A 173 -1.00 9.86 -10.36
CA TRP A 173 -1.26 8.53 -10.90
C TRP A 173 -0.76 8.37 -12.33
N GLN A 174 -0.95 9.38 -13.19
CA GLN A 174 -0.42 9.36 -14.55
C GLN A 174 1.11 9.24 -14.57
N ILE A 175 1.81 9.96 -13.68
CA ILE A 175 3.27 9.84 -13.56
C ILE A 175 3.67 8.46 -13.06
N LEU A 176 3.05 7.96 -11.99
CA LEU A 176 3.38 6.65 -11.43
C LEU A 176 3.26 5.55 -12.49
N LEU A 177 2.19 5.58 -13.29
CA LEU A 177 1.97 4.61 -14.36
C LEU A 177 2.99 4.75 -15.48
N GLY A 178 3.28 5.99 -15.90
CA GLY A 178 4.30 6.24 -16.92
C GLY A 178 5.70 5.78 -16.48
N GLU A 179 6.07 5.98 -15.21
CA GLU A 179 7.34 5.45 -14.68
C GLU A 179 7.34 3.93 -14.58
N ALA A 180 6.22 3.32 -14.19
CA ALA A 180 6.11 1.87 -14.13
C ALA A 180 6.20 1.23 -15.52
N GLU A 181 5.58 1.86 -16.52
CA GLU A 181 5.67 1.46 -17.94
C GLU A 181 7.08 1.62 -18.47
N ARG A 182 7.70 2.80 -18.29
CA ARG A 182 9.09 3.06 -18.69
C ARG A 182 10.07 2.03 -18.13
N LEU A 183 9.97 1.72 -16.83
CA LEU A 183 10.83 0.70 -16.20
C LEU A 183 10.52 -0.71 -16.72
N SER A 184 9.25 -1.01 -16.99
CA SER A 184 8.86 -2.29 -17.59
C SER A 184 9.43 -2.48 -18.98
N ASP A 185 9.46 -1.43 -19.80
CA ASP A 185 10.06 -1.44 -21.15
C ASP A 185 11.58 -1.66 -21.10
N GLN A 186 12.23 -1.20 -20.02
CA GLN A 186 13.64 -1.47 -19.72
C GLN A 186 13.87 -2.90 -19.16
N GLY A 187 12.83 -3.72 -19.05
CA GLY A 187 12.92 -5.10 -18.58
C GLY A 187 12.78 -5.26 -17.06
N LEU A 188 12.40 -4.20 -16.33
CA LEU A 188 12.20 -4.26 -14.87
C LEU A 188 10.76 -4.54 -14.51
N LYS A 189 10.54 -5.66 -13.82
CA LYS A 189 9.21 -6.00 -13.32
C LYS A 189 8.89 -5.23 -12.04
N ILE A 190 7.97 -4.28 -12.12
CA ILE A 190 7.44 -3.55 -10.96
C ILE A 190 6.34 -4.36 -10.28
N ARG A 191 6.42 -4.51 -8.97
CA ARG A 191 5.39 -5.17 -8.13
C ARG A 191 5.03 -4.31 -6.94
N PHE A 192 3.74 -4.31 -6.60
CA PHE A 192 3.23 -3.67 -5.39
C PHE A 192 2.91 -4.75 -4.35
N TRP A 193 3.46 -4.60 -3.16
CA TRP A 193 3.23 -5.52 -2.05
C TRP A 193 2.63 -4.77 -0.86
N ARG A 194 1.37 -5.11 -0.54
CA ARG A 194 0.73 -4.62 0.67
C ARG A 194 1.34 -5.32 1.89
N ILE A 195 1.99 -4.56 2.76
CA ILE A 195 2.59 -5.05 3.99
C ILE A 195 1.81 -4.58 5.23
N PRO A 196 1.90 -5.30 6.36
CA PRO A 196 1.41 -4.79 7.64
C PRO A 196 2.16 -3.52 8.06
N ARG A 197 1.47 -2.58 8.73
CA ARG A 197 2.03 -1.28 9.13
C ARG A 197 3.25 -1.43 10.05
N GLU A 198 3.27 -2.45 10.90
CA GLU A 198 4.39 -2.77 11.76
C GLU A 198 5.71 -3.06 11.01
N TRP A 199 5.63 -3.43 9.72
CA TRP A 199 6.80 -3.67 8.88
C TRP A 199 7.29 -2.40 8.16
N ASN A 200 6.47 -1.34 8.13
CA ASN A 200 6.77 -0.08 7.45
C ASN A 200 7.18 1.06 8.41
N THR A 201 7.48 0.74 9.66
CA THR A 201 7.74 1.72 10.73
C THR A 201 8.88 2.69 10.43
N GLU A 202 9.88 2.24 9.68
CA GLU A 202 11.02 3.08 9.31
C GLU A 202 10.63 4.14 8.28
N ALA A 203 9.90 3.76 7.22
CA ALA A 203 9.43 4.71 6.22
C ALA A 203 8.41 5.69 6.85
N ASP A 204 7.52 5.21 7.71
CA ASP A 204 6.56 6.04 8.47
C ASP A 204 7.27 7.09 9.34
N LYS A 205 8.32 6.69 10.05
CA LYS A 205 9.14 7.64 10.83
C LYS A 205 9.71 8.73 9.91
N TRP A 206 10.38 8.34 8.82
CA TRP A 206 11.02 9.30 7.93
C TRP A 206 10.03 10.21 7.20
N ALA A 207 8.84 9.71 6.85
CA ALA A 207 7.78 10.50 6.24
C ALA A 207 7.23 11.55 7.22
N LYS A 208 7.02 11.18 8.50
CA LYS A 208 6.61 12.12 9.56
C LYS A 208 7.68 13.16 9.85
N ASP A 209 8.93 12.74 9.98
CA ASP A 209 10.07 13.64 10.18
C ASP A 209 10.21 14.61 9.01
N ALA A 210 10.01 14.13 7.77
CA ALA A 210 10.00 14.99 6.61
C ALA A 210 8.83 15.96 6.64
N ALA A 211 7.64 15.54 7.07
CA ALA A 211 6.45 16.39 7.12
C ALA A 211 6.62 17.60 8.05
N THR A 212 7.37 17.45 9.16
CA THR A 212 7.60 18.51 10.16
C THR A 212 8.87 19.31 9.93
N ARG A 213 9.78 18.85 9.06
CA ARG A 213 11.07 19.50 8.81
C ARG A 213 10.91 20.91 8.23
N ALA A 214 11.61 21.86 8.83
CA ALA A 214 11.78 23.19 8.25
C ALA A 214 12.44 23.07 6.87
N THR A 215 11.76 23.54 5.84
CA THR A 215 12.24 23.49 4.46
C THR A 215 12.07 24.87 3.85
N ARG A 216 13.07 25.35 3.11
CA ARG A 216 12.99 26.64 2.41
C ARG A 216 11.75 26.65 1.51
N ALA A 217 10.94 27.70 1.59
CA ALA A 217 9.70 27.82 0.82
C ALA A 217 9.92 27.58 -0.68
N GLN A 218 11.03 28.08 -1.23
CA GLN A 218 11.42 27.89 -2.63
C GLN A 218 11.59 26.41 -3.03
N CYS A 219 12.04 25.53 -2.13
CA CYS A 219 12.16 24.09 -2.38
C CYS A 219 10.80 23.38 -2.36
N LEU A 220 9.75 24.00 -1.82
CA LEU A 220 8.40 23.47 -1.77
C LEU A 220 7.52 23.97 -2.92
N GLU A 221 7.93 25.04 -3.60
CA GLU A 221 7.10 25.70 -4.62
C GLU A 221 6.95 24.89 -5.91
N LYS A 222 7.87 23.98 -6.23
CA LYS A 222 7.88 23.27 -7.52
C LYS A 222 8.06 21.77 -7.34
N PHE A 223 7.26 21.01 -8.06
CA PHE A 223 7.47 19.57 -8.24
C PHE A 223 8.86 19.34 -8.87
N ALA A 224 9.69 18.54 -8.21
CA ALA A 224 11.08 18.32 -8.62
C ALA A 224 11.45 16.84 -8.58
N ASP A 225 12.37 16.43 -9.47
CA ASP A 225 12.95 15.10 -9.40
C ASP A 225 13.82 14.96 -8.14
N ILE A 226 13.74 13.78 -7.53
CA ILE A 226 14.56 13.41 -6.39
C ILE A 226 15.54 12.38 -6.88
N ARG A 227 16.72 12.84 -7.27
CA ARG A 227 17.79 11.99 -7.79
C ARG A 227 18.73 11.62 -6.66
N GLY A 228 18.99 10.33 -6.51
CA GLY A 228 20.16 9.85 -5.78
C GLY A 228 21.40 10.07 -6.64
N PHE A 229 22.53 10.36 -6.00
CA PHE A 229 23.82 10.25 -6.67
C PHE A 229 24.12 8.76 -6.83
N LEU A 230 24.48 8.33 -8.03
CA LEU A 230 25.14 7.05 -8.25
C LEU A 230 26.44 7.10 -7.44
N VAL A 231 26.57 6.26 -6.43
CA VAL A 231 27.84 6.03 -5.72
C VAL A 231 28.43 4.74 -6.28
#